data_AF-A0A7C4CHB4-F1
#
_entry.id   AF-A0A7C4CHB4-F1
#
_cell.length_a   1.000
_cell.length_b   1.000
_cell.length_c   1.000
_cell.angle_alpha   90.00
_cell.angle_beta   90.00
_cell.angle_gamma   90.00
#
_symmetry.space_group_name_H-M   'P 1'
#
loop_
_entity.id
_entity.type
_entity.pdbx_description
1 polymer ?
#
loop_
_entity_poly.entity_id
_entity_poly.type
_entity_poly.pdbx_seq_one_letter_code
_entity_poly.pdbx_strand_id
1 'polypeptide(L)'
;MKELKILSSDLKVREIRKLELISEGLPEHSLDLKEISGSSPPEIFVGRSGYPKVYVGPLIPPFHGDSRHLAMPETWFGKGLDEIIGMRIQLVRGKVKVDVERAQSRLVEEMREAMLSENSVQTEAKLKNKPRGYLFSEDSQPFGPSAFLEELRMEPGRADPRIERLYYDRDASASEAIEELYSSGLPVSRIQQSLSAGLLGRRRKFVPTRWAITAVDDQVSRHLIDRIRDLQEIGEYRLYLGEYLNNRWAIIMMPGPWSYESIEAWFPGIITDSLAIAGDFEPFRGRHEYASMGGCYYAGRL
;
A
#
# COMPACT_ATOMS: atom_id res chain seq x y z
N MET A 1 -6.93 1.84 26.52
CA MET A 1 -5.77 1.49 25.68
C MET A 1 -5.72 -0.03 25.66
N LYS A 2 -6.42 -0.68 24.72
CA LYS A 2 -6.46 -2.14 24.61
C LYS A 2 -5.21 -2.56 23.84
N GLU A 3 -4.38 -3.38 24.48
CA GLU A 3 -3.18 -3.96 23.90
C GLU A 3 -3.57 -4.79 22.66
N LEU A 4 -2.85 -4.56 21.56
CA LEU A 4 -2.97 -5.32 20.33
C LEU A 4 -2.41 -6.73 20.58
N LYS A 5 -3.31 -7.70 20.79
CA LYS A 5 -3.02 -9.12 20.53
C LYS A 5 -3.06 -9.36 19.00
N ILE A 6 -2.14 -8.77 18.26
CA ILE A 6 -1.92 -9.15 16.84
C ILE A 6 -0.60 -9.88 16.78
N LEU A 7 -0.63 -11.11 17.25
CA LEU A 7 0.32 -12.16 16.91
C LEU A 7 -0.49 -13.43 16.99
N SER A 8 -0.95 -13.91 15.84
CA SER A 8 -1.54 -15.23 15.80
C SER A 8 -0.58 -16.24 16.38
N SER A 9 -1.15 -17.23 17.07
CA SER A 9 -0.44 -18.32 17.76
C SER A 9 0.58 -19.06 16.89
N ASP A 10 0.56 -18.84 15.58
CA ASP A 10 1.50 -19.39 14.61
C ASP A 10 2.81 -18.60 14.55
N LEU A 11 2.79 -17.26 14.61
CA LEU A 11 3.99 -16.44 14.76
C LEU A 11 4.38 -16.37 16.23
N LYS A 12 4.96 -17.47 16.73
CA LYS A 12 5.50 -17.51 18.10
C LYS A 12 6.45 -16.32 18.29
N VAL A 13 6.49 -15.76 19.50
CA VAL A 13 7.51 -14.77 19.92
C VAL A 13 8.94 -15.19 19.56
N ARG A 14 9.19 -16.50 19.38
CA ARG A 14 10.44 -17.07 18.84
C ARG A 14 10.69 -16.76 17.36
N GLU A 15 9.67 -16.75 16.51
CA GLU A 15 9.78 -16.42 15.08
C GLU A 15 9.91 -14.92 14.85
N ILE A 16 9.27 -14.09 15.67
CA ILE A 16 9.54 -12.64 15.68
C ILE A 16 10.97 -12.37 16.13
N ARG A 17 11.47 -13.06 17.17
CA ARG A 17 12.90 -13.01 17.52
C ARG A 17 13.79 -13.53 16.40
N LYS A 18 13.33 -14.51 15.62
CA LYS A 18 14.05 -15.03 14.45
C LYS A 18 14.06 -14.04 13.29
N LEU A 19 12.99 -13.25 13.12
CA LEU A 19 12.89 -12.11 12.21
C LEU A 19 13.68 -10.90 12.71
N GLU A 20 13.76 -10.68 14.03
CA GLU A 20 14.71 -9.76 14.68
C GLU A 20 16.15 -10.22 14.38
N LEU A 21 16.45 -11.53 14.45
CA LEU A 21 17.73 -12.13 14.03
C LEU A 21 17.99 -12.02 12.51
N ILE A 22 16.96 -12.07 11.66
CA ILE A 22 17.09 -11.76 10.22
C ILE A 22 17.37 -10.26 10.02
N SER A 23 16.82 -9.42 10.91
CA SER A 23 17.14 -7.98 10.97
C SER A 23 18.50 -7.68 11.62
N GLU A 24 19.08 -8.59 12.42
CA GLU A 24 20.51 -8.59 12.78
C GLU A 24 21.41 -8.88 11.56
N GLY A 25 20.81 -9.37 10.46
CA GLY A 25 21.42 -9.46 9.13
C GLY A 25 21.33 -8.16 8.30
N LEU A 26 20.52 -7.17 8.70
CA LEU A 26 20.82 -5.78 8.33
C LEU A 26 22.11 -5.46 9.08
N PRO A 27 23.17 -4.96 8.43
CA PRO A 27 24.44 -4.76 9.11
C PRO A 27 24.16 -4.01 10.42
N GLU A 28 24.47 -4.62 11.58
CA GLU A 28 24.20 -4.10 12.94
C GLU A 28 24.63 -2.63 13.07
N HIS A 29 25.58 -2.21 12.24
CA HIS A 29 26.10 -0.85 12.14
C HIS A 29 25.16 0.18 11.48
N SER A 30 24.11 -0.22 10.74
CA SER A 30 23.24 0.70 9.98
C SER A 30 22.07 1.27 10.79
N LEU A 31 21.56 0.54 11.78
CA LEU A 31 20.40 0.94 12.61
C LEU A 31 20.79 1.77 13.83
N ASP A 32 22.06 1.74 14.21
CA ASP A 32 22.60 2.51 15.33
C ASP A 32 23.00 3.94 14.93
N LEU A 33 22.92 4.23 13.63
CA LEU A 33 23.25 5.51 13.03
C LEU A 33 22.00 6.37 12.87
N LYS A 34 22.20 7.68 13.03
CA LYS A 34 21.23 8.70 12.66
C LYS A 34 21.26 9.00 11.15
N GLU A 35 21.95 8.19 10.38
CA GLU A 35 22.14 8.37 8.94
C GLU A 35 21.78 7.06 8.27
N ILE A 36 20.99 7.14 7.20
CA ILE A 36 20.63 6.01 6.36
C ILE A 36 20.82 6.40 4.91
N SER A 37 21.38 5.48 4.14
CA SER A 37 21.57 5.61 2.70
C SER A 37 21.21 4.31 2.01
N GLY A 38 20.53 4.44 0.87
CA GLY A 38 20.18 3.32 0.03
C GLY A 38 19.27 3.71 -1.13
N SER A 39 18.83 2.72 -1.89
CA SER A 39 17.93 2.93 -3.03
C SER A 39 16.49 2.69 -2.57
N SER A 40 15.74 3.75 -2.26
CA SER A 40 14.33 3.68 -1.88
C SER A 40 13.49 3.23 -3.08
N PRO A 41 12.57 2.27 -2.95
CA PRO A 41 11.55 2.08 -3.98
C PRO A 41 10.75 3.40 -4.12
N PRO A 42 10.09 3.63 -5.27
CA PRO A 42 9.18 4.77 -5.44
C PRO A 42 7.87 4.49 -4.67
N GLU A 43 7.99 4.48 -3.34
CA GLU A 43 6.95 4.27 -2.34
C GLU A 43 7.13 5.29 -1.21
N ILE A 44 6.02 5.88 -0.77
CA ILE A 44 5.97 6.67 0.46
C ILE A 44 4.86 6.15 1.36
N PHE A 45 5.05 6.33 2.67
CA PHE A 45 4.01 6.06 3.63
C PHE A 45 3.39 7.36 4.12
N VAL A 46 2.07 7.51 3.93
CA VAL A 46 1.26 8.62 4.43
C VAL A 46 0.35 8.07 5.52
N GLY A 47 0.61 8.46 6.76
CA GLY A 47 -0.22 8.07 7.90
C GLY A 47 -1.61 8.73 7.88
N ARG A 48 -2.56 8.18 8.64
CA ARG A 48 -3.91 8.78 8.85
C ARG A 48 -4.06 9.51 10.18
N SER A 49 -3.24 9.16 11.18
CA SER A 49 -3.37 9.69 12.53
C SER A 49 -3.05 11.19 12.56
N GLY A 50 -3.98 11.98 13.11
CA GLY A 50 -3.86 13.43 13.18
C GLY A 50 -4.31 14.20 11.93
N TYR A 51 -4.99 13.55 10.97
CA TYR A 51 -5.51 14.21 9.77
C TYR A 51 -6.26 15.51 10.10
N PRO A 52 -6.00 16.64 9.39
CA PRO A 52 -5.21 16.76 8.16
C PRO A 52 -3.69 16.86 8.34
N LYS A 53 -3.17 16.86 9.57
CA LYS A 53 -1.72 16.95 9.87
C LYS A 53 -1.12 15.59 10.19
N VAL A 54 -0.62 14.92 9.16
CA VAL A 54 -0.18 13.53 9.22
C VAL A 54 1.33 13.40 9.10
N TYR A 55 1.85 12.20 9.40
CA TYR A 55 3.24 11.86 9.13
C TYR A 55 3.39 11.27 7.74
N VAL A 56 4.33 11.83 6.97
CA VAL A 56 4.68 11.39 5.62
C VAL A 56 6.17 11.08 5.57
N GLY A 57 6.56 10.08 4.80
CA GLY A 57 7.96 9.94 4.41
C GLY A 57 8.28 8.67 3.62
N PRO A 58 9.51 8.58 3.10
CA PRO A 58 9.97 7.47 2.29
C PRO A 58 10.27 6.24 3.14
N LEU A 59 10.41 5.11 2.44
CA LEU A 59 10.76 3.82 2.99
C LEU A 59 12.13 3.42 2.42
N ILE A 60 13.18 3.60 3.23
CA ILE A 60 14.57 3.56 2.78
C ILE A 60 15.21 2.23 3.24
N PRO A 61 15.63 1.35 2.32
CA PRO A 61 16.43 0.19 2.67
C PRO A 61 17.90 0.59 2.90
N PRO A 62 18.66 -0.10 3.77
CA PRO A 62 20.08 0.18 4.00
C PRO A 62 21.00 -0.50 2.97
N PHE A 63 20.60 -0.48 1.70
CA PHE A 63 21.38 -1.01 0.58
C PHE A 63 21.07 -0.26 -0.72
N HIS A 64 22.01 -0.30 -1.66
CA HIS A 64 21.85 0.30 -2.99
C HIS A 64 21.55 -0.77 -4.04
N GLY A 65 20.71 -0.46 -5.03
CA GLY A 65 20.30 -1.37 -6.10
C GLY A 65 18.81 -1.31 -6.39
N ASP A 66 18.28 -2.29 -7.13
CA ASP A 66 16.85 -2.34 -7.41
C ASP A 66 16.06 -2.89 -6.21
N SER A 67 15.33 -2.01 -5.54
CA SER A 67 14.48 -2.32 -4.40
C SER A 67 12.98 -2.29 -4.73
N ARG A 68 12.58 -2.15 -6.00
CA ARG A 68 11.16 -2.11 -6.40
C ARG A 68 10.36 -3.32 -5.91
N HIS A 69 10.99 -4.49 -5.90
CA HIS A 69 10.38 -5.73 -5.39
C HIS A 69 9.98 -5.65 -3.91
N LEU A 70 10.57 -4.73 -3.12
CA LEU A 70 10.17 -4.51 -1.72
C LEU A 70 8.83 -3.76 -1.61
N ALA A 71 8.35 -3.12 -2.68
CA ALA A 71 7.20 -2.21 -2.66
C ALA A 71 6.18 -2.45 -3.78
N MET A 72 6.29 -3.56 -4.50
CA MET A 72 5.41 -3.92 -5.63
C MET A 72 4.70 -5.25 -5.33
N PRO A 73 3.54 -5.20 -4.65
CA PRO A 73 2.73 -6.38 -4.30
C PRO A 73 2.44 -7.32 -5.48
N GLU A 74 2.35 -6.79 -6.70
CA GLU A 74 2.15 -7.57 -7.91
C GLU A 74 3.27 -8.60 -8.17
N THR A 75 4.46 -8.40 -7.59
CA THR A 75 5.59 -9.34 -7.68
C THR A 75 5.69 -10.32 -6.52
N TRP A 76 4.81 -10.21 -5.52
CA TRP A 76 4.90 -11.04 -4.33
C TRP A 76 4.21 -12.39 -4.46
N PHE A 77 3.31 -12.54 -5.44
CA PHE A 77 2.60 -13.79 -5.65
C PHE A 77 3.58 -14.97 -5.83
N GLY A 78 3.35 -16.05 -5.10
CA GLY A 78 4.24 -17.21 -5.04
C GLY A 78 5.32 -17.15 -3.95
N LYS A 79 5.53 -15.99 -3.30
CA LYS A 79 6.41 -15.86 -2.12
C LYS A 79 5.70 -16.28 -0.84
N GLY A 80 6.48 -16.77 0.13
CA GLY A 80 5.98 -17.10 1.48
C GLY A 80 5.78 -15.85 2.34
N LEU A 81 4.97 -15.97 3.40
CA LEU A 81 4.69 -14.84 4.32
C LEU A 81 5.97 -14.30 4.96
N ASP A 82 6.84 -15.18 5.44
CA ASP A 82 8.11 -14.81 6.07
C ASP A 82 9.05 -14.08 5.11
N GLU A 83 9.03 -14.46 3.83
CA GLU A 83 9.81 -13.78 2.79
C GLU A 83 9.28 -12.36 2.56
N ILE A 84 7.96 -12.19 2.46
CA ILE A 84 7.32 -10.87 2.29
C ILE A 84 7.59 -9.98 3.50
N ILE A 85 7.41 -10.49 4.71
CA ILE A 85 7.73 -9.75 5.93
C ILE A 85 9.22 -9.40 5.95
N GLY A 86 10.09 -10.38 5.66
CA GLY A 86 11.54 -10.21 5.60
C GLY A 86 11.98 -9.15 4.59
N MET A 87 11.34 -9.05 3.43
CA MET A 87 11.55 -7.96 2.47
C MET A 87 11.13 -6.60 3.06
N ARG A 88 9.92 -6.54 3.62
CA ARG A 88 9.32 -5.29 4.09
C ARG A 88 9.99 -4.69 5.32
N ILE A 89 10.45 -5.50 6.26
CA ILE A 89 11.10 -5.00 7.50
C ILE A 89 12.45 -4.33 7.24
N GLN A 90 13.04 -4.51 6.05
CA GLN A 90 14.29 -3.82 5.65
C GLN A 90 14.06 -2.33 5.41
N LEU A 91 12.82 -1.92 5.15
CA LEU A 91 12.46 -0.55 4.82
C LEU A 91 12.35 0.32 6.07
N VAL A 92 13.38 1.12 6.34
CA VAL A 92 13.37 2.09 7.44
C VAL A 92 12.58 3.33 7.03
N ARG A 93 11.60 3.72 7.85
CA ARG A 93 10.75 4.86 7.57
C ARG A 93 11.30 6.15 8.16
N GLY A 94 11.75 7.06 7.30
CA GLY A 94 11.88 8.47 7.66
C GLY A 94 10.50 9.12 7.72
N LYS A 95 10.19 9.94 8.73
CA LYS A 95 8.90 10.65 8.80
C LYS A 95 9.03 12.13 9.15
N VAL A 96 8.23 12.95 8.50
CA VAL A 96 8.03 14.37 8.80
C VAL A 96 6.54 14.67 8.94
N LYS A 97 6.18 15.61 9.80
CA LYS A 97 4.78 16.03 9.98
C LYS A 97 4.41 17.05 8.92
N VAL A 98 3.34 16.81 8.18
CA VAL A 98 2.90 17.63 7.06
C VAL A 98 1.39 17.86 7.15
N ASP A 99 0.95 19.08 6.86
CA ASP A 99 -0.45 19.37 6.59
C ASP A 99 -0.75 19.00 5.13
N VAL A 100 -1.63 18.02 4.90
CA VAL A 100 -1.80 17.42 3.57
C VAL A 100 -2.17 18.44 2.48
N GLU A 101 -2.89 19.51 2.85
CA GLU A 101 -3.36 20.53 1.90
C GLU A 101 -2.35 21.66 1.69
N ARG A 102 -1.43 21.86 2.64
CA ARG A 102 -0.45 22.96 2.65
C ARG A 102 0.99 22.44 2.64
N ALA A 103 1.19 21.28 2.02
CA ALA A 103 2.46 20.61 1.93
C ALA A 103 3.36 21.29 0.89
N GLN A 104 4.03 22.37 1.30
CA GLN A 104 5.00 23.12 0.51
C GLN A 104 6.30 23.25 1.32
N SER A 105 7.17 22.26 1.19
CA SER A 105 8.51 22.29 1.80
C SER A 105 9.48 21.54 0.89
N ARG A 106 10.78 21.83 0.99
CA ARG A 106 11.81 21.15 0.18
C ARG A 106 11.69 19.62 0.25
N LEU A 107 11.54 19.08 1.46
CA LEU A 107 11.38 17.63 1.68
C LEU A 107 10.15 17.06 0.95
N VAL A 108 9.06 17.83 0.89
CA VAL A 108 7.83 17.40 0.21
C VAL A 108 8.01 17.36 -1.30
N GLU A 109 8.67 18.38 -1.87
CA GLU A 109 8.94 18.41 -3.31
C GLU A 109 9.92 17.29 -3.70
N GLU A 110 10.98 17.07 -2.91
CA GLU A 110 11.90 15.94 -3.13
C GLU A 110 11.18 14.58 -3.11
N MET A 111 10.26 14.37 -2.15
CA MET A 111 9.45 13.15 -2.14
C MET A 111 8.55 13.05 -3.36
N ARG A 112 7.89 14.13 -3.80
CA ARG A 112 7.02 14.11 -4.99
C ARG A 112 7.79 13.80 -6.26
N GLU A 113 8.94 14.46 -6.46
CA GLU A 113 9.82 14.24 -7.59
C GLU A 113 10.34 12.80 -7.62
N ALA A 114 10.78 12.27 -6.47
CA ALA A 114 11.18 10.88 -6.35
C ALA A 114 10.06 9.91 -6.77
N MET A 115 8.81 10.19 -6.39
CA MET A 115 7.66 9.33 -6.70
C MET A 115 7.29 9.28 -8.18
N LEU A 116 7.71 10.26 -8.99
CA LEU A 116 7.60 10.22 -10.45
C LEU A 116 8.52 9.18 -11.09
N SER A 117 9.57 8.76 -10.39
CA SER A 117 10.56 7.82 -10.92
C SER A 117 9.96 6.46 -11.25
N GLU A 118 10.37 5.88 -12.37
CA GLU A 118 10.02 4.51 -12.77
C GLU A 118 10.73 3.47 -11.89
N ASN A 119 11.94 3.80 -11.43
CA ASN A 119 12.84 2.90 -10.71
C ASN A 119 13.14 3.38 -9.30
N SER A 120 13.86 2.54 -8.55
CA SER A 120 14.38 2.85 -7.21
C SER A 120 15.24 4.12 -7.23
N VAL A 121 15.08 4.95 -6.21
CA VAL A 121 15.62 6.31 -6.09
C VAL A 121 16.73 6.32 -5.05
N GLN A 122 17.91 6.85 -5.40
CA GLN A 122 18.98 7.01 -4.42
C GLN A 122 18.55 8.00 -3.36
N THR A 123 18.60 7.56 -2.10
CA THR A 123 18.03 8.28 -0.97
C THR A 123 19.03 8.28 0.17
N GLU A 124 19.34 9.49 0.65
CA GLU A 124 20.11 9.72 1.86
C GLU A 124 19.22 10.47 2.85
N ALA A 125 19.19 10.02 4.10
CA ALA A 125 18.43 10.68 5.15
C ALA A 125 19.22 10.77 6.45
N LYS A 126 19.12 11.93 7.09
CA LYS A 126 19.57 12.17 8.45
C LYS A 126 18.36 12.22 9.37
N LEU A 127 18.45 11.52 10.49
CA LEU A 127 17.37 11.23 11.41
C LEU A 127 17.62 11.92 12.75
N LYS A 128 16.58 12.56 13.31
CA LYS A 128 16.69 13.24 14.61
C LYS A 128 17.01 12.26 15.75
N ASN A 129 16.48 11.05 15.65
CA ASN A 129 16.59 9.98 16.63
C ASN A 129 16.89 8.66 15.93
N LYS A 130 17.48 7.69 16.65
CA LYS A 130 17.67 6.33 16.13
C LYS A 130 16.31 5.74 15.70
N PRO A 131 16.23 5.08 14.53
CA PRO A 131 15.06 4.28 14.14
C PRO A 131 14.70 3.29 15.24
N ARG A 132 13.42 3.20 15.58
CA ARG A 132 12.93 2.21 16.56
C ARG A 132 11.58 1.64 16.15
N GLY A 133 11.32 0.44 16.68
CA GLY A 133 10.08 -0.30 16.50
C GLY A 133 9.99 -1.00 15.16
N TYR A 134 8.92 -1.75 14.97
CA TYR A 134 8.46 -2.24 13.68
C TYR A 134 6.97 -1.94 13.65
N LEU A 135 6.43 -1.50 12.51
CA LEU A 135 4.98 -1.33 12.41
C LEU A 135 4.37 -2.61 11.83
N PHE A 136 3.89 -3.47 12.73
CA PHE A 136 2.90 -4.48 12.40
C PHE A 136 1.53 -3.91 12.74
N SER A 137 0.69 -3.78 11.73
CA SER A 137 -0.63 -3.18 11.86
C SER A 137 -1.55 -3.84 10.86
N GLU A 138 -2.79 -4.13 11.25
CA GLU A 138 -3.85 -4.50 10.30
C GLU A 138 -4.09 -3.41 9.24
N ASP A 139 -3.78 -2.16 9.59
CA ASP A 139 -4.10 -1.02 8.76
C ASP A 139 -3.03 -0.66 7.70
N SER A 140 -1.90 -1.36 7.67
CA SER A 140 -0.81 -1.06 6.74
C SER A 140 0.10 -2.27 6.52
N GLN A 141 0.68 -2.36 5.32
CA GLN A 141 1.77 -3.29 5.07
C GLN A 141 2.89 -3.13 6.11
N PRO A 142 3.55 -4.22 6.54
CA PRO A 142 4.67 -4.12 7.45
C PRO A 142 5.76 -3.24 6.84
N PHE A 143 6.52 -2.59 7.70
CA PHE A 143 7.78 -1.95 7.35
C PHE A 143 8.67 -1.88 8.59
N GLY A 144 9.94 -1.60 8.35
CA GLY A 144 10.97 -1.52 9.36
C GLY A 144 10.82 -0.36 10.35
N PRO A 145 11.89 -0.07 11.11
CA PRO A 145 11.85 0.96 12.15
C PRO A 145 11.62 2.36 11.59
N SER A 146 11.07 3.23 12.45
CA SER A 146 10.72 4.60 12.07
C SER A 146 11.50 5.63 12.89
N ALA A 147 11.88 6.75 12.25
CA ALA A 147 12.49 7.90 12.92
C ALA A 147 12.05 9.22 12.27
N PHE A 148 12.16 10.32 13.02
CA PHE A 148 11.87 11.64 12.47
C PHE A 148 13.00 12.12 11.55
N LEU A 149 12.65 12.67 10.39
CA LEU A 149 13.60 13.26 9.45
C LEU A 149 14.14 14.59 10.00
N GLU A 150 15.45 14.76 9.89
CA GLU A 150 16.19 16.02 10.03
C GLU A 150 16.54 16.56 8.64
N GLU A 151 17.14 15.72 7.80
CA GLU A 151 17.49 16.01 6.41
C GLU A 151 17.09 14.82 5.53
N LEU A 152 16.73 15.11 4.28
CA LEU A 152 16.45 14.14 3.24
C LEU A 152 17.09 14.68 1.96
N ARG A 153 17.65 13.76 1.17
CA ARG A 153 18.04 13.96 -0.20
C ARG A 153 17.58 12.76 -1.00
N MET A 154 16.69 12.97 -1.95
CA MET A 154 16.27 11.95 -2.92
C MET A 154 16.70 12.38 -4.32
N GLU A 155 17.44 11.52 -5.02
CA GLU A 155 17.89 11.80 -6.39
C GLU A 155 16.98 11.08 -7.39
N PRO A 156 15.95 11.77 -7.93
CA PRO A 156 14.97 11.15 -8.81
C PRO A 156 15.66 10.56 -10.05
N GLY A 157 15.21 9.37 -10.43
CA GLY A 157 15.66 8.70 -11.66
C GLY A 157 14.89 9.19 -12.88
N ARG A 158 14.87 8.36 -13.92
CA ARG A 158 13.98 8.56 -15.07
C ARG A 158 12.52 8.54 -14.60
N ALA A 159 11.76 9.60 -14.93
CA ALA A 159 10.33 9.66 -14.65
C ALA A 159 9.55 8.66 -15.52
N ASP A 160 8.48 8.08 -14.96
CA ASP A 160 7.50 7.33 -15.74
C ASP A 160 6.67 8.33 -16.55
N PRO A 161 6.72 8.29 -17.90
CA PRO A 161 6.08 9.29 -18.74
C PRO A 161 4.56 9.35 -18.58
N ARG A 162 3.93 8.24 -18.14
CA ARG A 162 2.47 8.17 -17.92
C ARG A 162 2.09 8.98 -16.68
N ILE A 163 2.84 8.80 -15.59
CA ILE A 163 2.64 9.53 -14.32
C ILE A 163 3.05 10.99 -14.50
N GLU A 164 4.20 11.24 -15.13
CA GLU A 164 4.73 12.59 -15.35
C GLU A 164 3.75 13.45 -16.16
N ARG A 165 3.20 12.93 -17.26
CA ARG A 165 2.19 13.64 -18.06
C ARG A 165 1.00 14.07 -17.21
N LEU A 166 0.43 13.16 -16.43
CA LEU A 166 -0.72 13.44 -15.55
C LEU A 166 -0.35 14.33 -14.36
N TYR A 167 0.92 14.30 -13.94
CA TYR A 167 1.47 15.24 -12.99
C TYR A 167 1.63 16.64 -13.58
N TYR A 168 1.78 16.83 -14.89
CA TYR A 168 1.76 18.18 -15.46
C TYR A 168 0.38 18.62 -15.95
N ASP A 169 -0.55 17.68 -16.15
CA ASP A 169 -1.95 17.97 -16.44
C ASP A 169 -2.68 18.54 -15.20
N ARG A 170 -3.11 19.80 -15.29
CA ARG A 170 -3.83 20.50 -14.21
C ARG A 170 -5.35 20.38 -14.31
N ASP A 171 -5.86 19.89 -15.43
CA ASP A 171 -7.28 19.79 -15.74
C ASP A 171 -7.83 18.38 -15.50
N ALA A 172 -6.99 17.36 -15.57
CA ALA A 172 -7.36 15.99 -15.24
C ALA A 172 -7.83 15.86 -13.78
N SER A 173 -9.00 15.25 -13.58
CA SER A 173 -9.45 14.79 -12.27
C SER A 173 -8.63 13.59 -11.80
N ALA A 174 -8.65 13.30 -10.50
CA ALA A 174 -7.96 12.12 -9.97
C ALA A 174 -8.56 10.82 -10.54
N SER A 175 -9.88 10.78 -10.74
CA SER A 175 -10.60 9.67 -11.35
C SER A 175 -10.14 9.38 -12.78
N GLU A 176 -10.14 10.39 -13.65
CA GLU A 176 -9.65 10.27 -15.03
C GLU A 176 -8.19 9.79 -15.07
N ALA A 177 -7.34 10.39 -14.23
CA ALA A 177 -5.92 10.00 -14.14
C ALA A 177 -5.73 8.54 -13.69
N ILE A 178 -6.50 8.06 -12.71
CA ILE A 178 -6.44 6.66 -12.24
C ILE A 178 -6.85 5.70 -13.37
N GLU A 179 -7.95 5.98 -14.06
CA GLU A 179 -8.45 5.15 -15.16
C GLU A 179 -7.48 5.09 -16.34
N GLU A 180 -6.88 6.24 -16.70
CA GLU A 180 -5.90 6.32 -17.78
C GLU A 180 -4.62 5.55 -17.42
N LEU A 181 -4.09 5.72 -16.20
CA LEU A 181 -2.91 4.98 -15.74
C LEU A 181 -3.16 3.47 -15.72
N TYR A 182 -4.31 3.03 -15.22
CA TYR A 182 -4.68 1.62 -15.20
C TYR A 182 -4.80 1.06 -16.62
N SER A 183 -5.50 1.77 -17.52
CA SER A 183 -5.68 1.36 -18.92
C SER A 183 -4.36 1.31 -19.71
N SER A 184 -3.37 2.11 -19.29
CA SER A 184 -2.02 2.08 -19.85
C SER A 184 -1.11 0.96 -19.30
N GLY A 185 -1.66 0.09 -18.44
CA GLY A 185 -0.93 -1.04 -17.85
C GLY A 185 0.03 -0.67 -16.73
N LEU A 186 -0.14 0.47 -16.07
CA LEU A 186 0.62 0.78 -14.85
C LEU A 186 0.11 -0.11 -13.69
N PRO A 187 0.99 -0.76 -12.90
CA PRO A 187 0.57 -1.56 -11.76
C PRO A 187 -0.28 -0.77 -10.76
N VAL A 188 -1.30 -1.41 -10.19
CA VAL A 188 -2.27 -0.76 -9.28
C VAL A 188 -1.55 -0.16 -8.08
N SER A 189 -0.55 -0.84 -7.52
CA SER A 189 0.27 -0.33 -6.41
C SER A 189 1.00 0.97 -6.74
N ARG A 190 1.46 1.16 -7.99
CA ARG A 190 2.07 2.42 -8.45
C ARG A 190 1.03 3.53 -8.59
N ILE A 191 -0.19 3.21 -8.99
CA ILE A 191 -1.30 4.19 -9.04
C ILE A 191 -1.67 4.64 -7.62
N GLN A 192 -1.80 3.69 -6.68
CA GLN A 192 -2.05 3.95 -5.26
C GLN A 192 -0.97 4.85 -4.65
N GLN A 193 0.30 4.56 -4.93
CA GLN A 193 1.42 5.38 -4.48
C GLN A 193 1.44 6.77 -5.11
N SER A 194 1.08 6.89 -6.39
CA SER A 194 0.94 8.18 -7.08
C SER A 194 -0.17 9.05 -6.49
N LEU A 195 -1.32 8.45 -6.17
CA LEU A 195 -2.41 9.14 -5.48
C LEU A 195 -2.02 9.52 -4.05
N SER A 196 -1.40 8.60 -3.31
CA SER A 196 -0.92 8.81 -1.93
C SER A 196 0.06 9.99 -1.85
N ALA A 197 1.00 10.10 -2.80
CA ALA A 197 1.95 11.20 -2.94
C ALA A 197 1.34 12.51 -3.43
N GLY A 198 0.05 12.52 -3.79
CA GLY A 198 -0.63 13.69 -4.31
C GLY A 198 -0.13 14.09 -5.70
N LEU A 199 0.21 13.12 -6.56
CA LEU A 199 0.63 13.40 -7.93
C LEU A 199 -0.54 13.57 -8.89
N LEU A 200 -1.72 13.02 -8.53
CA LEU A 200 -2.89 12.94 -9.41
C LEU A 200 -3.99 13.94 -9.02
N GLY A 201 -4.69 14.43 -10.03
CA GLY A 201 -5.89 15.27 -9.89
C GLY A 201 -5.64 16.78 -9.79
N ARG A 202 -6.74 17.54 -9.84
CA ARG A 202 -6.76 19.03 -9.80
C ARG A 202 -6.29 19.62 -8.47
N ARG A 203 -6.74 19.02 -7.35
CA ARG A 203 -6.41 19.47 -5.98
C ARG A 203 -5.48 18.46 -5.32
N ARG A 204 -4.20 18.61 -5.61
CA ARG A 204 -3.17 17.68 -5.18
C ARG A 204 -2.85 17.85 -3.70
N LYS A 205 -3.02 16.77 -2.96
CA LYS A 205 -2.70 16.66 -1.54
C LYS A 205 -2.19 15.27 -1.25
N PHE A 206 -1.40 15.12 -0.19
CA PHE A 206 -1.11 13.78 0.31
C PHE A 206 -2.41 13.10 0.73
N VAL A 207 -2.57 11.83 0.35
CA VAL A 207 -3.71 11.00 0.72
C VAL A 207 -3.17 9.89 1.61
N PRO A 208 -3.70 9.68 2.83
CA PRO A 208 -3.31 8.55 3.67
C PRO A 208 -3.29 7.25 2.85
N THR A 209 -2.20 6.47 2.97
CA THR A 209 -1.94 5.33 2.07
C THR A 209 -3.11 4.35 2.04
N ARG A 210 -3.73 4.07 3.19
CA ARG A 210 -4.95 3.23 3.26
C ARG A 210 -6.11 3.79 2.44
N TRP A 211 -6.33 5.11 2.48
CA TRP A 211 -7.41 5.73 1.72
C TRP A 211 -7.09 5.76 0.23
N ALA A 212 -5.82 5.95 -0.15
CA ALA A 212 -5.39 5.88 -1.54
C ALA A 212 -5.61 4.48 -2.13
N ILE A 213 -5.28 3.42 -1.38
CA ILE A 213 -5.56 2.02 -1.75
C ILE A 213 -7.06 1.87 -2.07
N THR A 214 -7.93 2.16 -1.11
CA THR A 214 -9.37 1.99 -1.33
C THR A 214 -9.93 2.87 -2.44
N ALA A 215 -9.47 4.12 -2.56
CA ALA A 215 -9.95 5.03 -3.60
C ALA A 215 -9.56 4.56 -5.02
N VAL A 216 -8.34 4.05 -5.19
CA VAL A 216 -7.89 3.51 -6.48
C VAL A 216 -8.63 2.22 -6.80
N ASP A 217 -8.74 1.29 -5.83
CA ASP A 217 -9.42 0.02 -6.05
C ASP A 217 -10.92 0.23 -6.39
N ASP A 218 -11.60 1.13 -5.69
CA ASP A 218 -13.00 1.49 -6.01
C ASP A 218 -13.12 2.15 -7.39
N GLN A 219 -12.22 3.07 -7.75
CA GLN A 219 -12.30 3.77 -9.03
C GLN A 219 -12.05 2.81 -10.21
N VAL A 220 -10.99 2.00 -10.13
CA VAL A 220 -10.65 1.04 -11.17
C VAL A 220 -11.74 -0.03 -11.29
N SER A 221 -12.23 -0.57 -10.17
CA SER A 221 -13.28 -1.59 -10.20
C SER A 221 -14.57 -1.05 -10.81
N ARG A 222 -15.00 0.18 -10.48
CA ARG A 222 -16.17 0.80 -11.12
C ARG A 222 -16.01 0.91 -12.64
N HIS A 223 -14.85 1.39 -13.10
CA HIS A 223 -14.54 1.48 -14.51
C HIS A 223 -14.61 0.11 -15.21
N LEU A 224 -14.11 -0.95 -14.57
CA LEU A 224 -14.20 -2.32 -15.10
C LEU A 224 -15.63 -2.86 -15.08
N ILE A 225 -16.37 -2.63 -13.99
CA ILE A 225 -17.74 -3.11 -13.81
C ILE A 225 -18.67 -2.52 -14.86
N ASP A 226 -18.53 -1.23 -15.18
CA ASP A 226 -19.34 -0.60 -16.22
C ASP A 226 -19.16 -1.31 -17.58
N ARG A 227 -17.95 -1.84 -17.86
CA ARG A 227 -17.70 -2.66 -19.05
C ARG A 227 -18.26 -4.08 -18.91
N ILE A 228 -18.19 -4.68 -17.72
CA ILE A 228 -18.70 -6.04 -17.45
C ILE A 228 -20.22 -6.09 -17.61
N ARG A 229 -20.95 -5.04 -17.22
CA ARG A 229 -22.42 -4.98 -17.31
C ARG A 229 -22.94 -5.09 -18.75
N ASP A 230 -22.13 -4.75 -19.74
CA ASP A 230 -22.47 -4.84 -21.16
C ASP A 230 -22.08 -6.19 -21.79
N LEU A 231 -21.42 -7.08 -21.03
CA LEU A 231 -21.06 -8.41 -21.50
C LEU A 231 -22.24 -9.39 -21.39
N GLN A 232 -22.16 -10.49 -22.15
CA GLN A 232 -23.15 -11.56 -22.08
C GLN A 232 -23.12 -12.23 -20.71
N GLU A 233 -24.30 -12.43 -20.12
CA GLU A 233 -24.48 -13.18 -18.87
C GLU A 233 -23.99 -14.63 -19.01
N ILE A 234 -23.43 -15.17 -17.93
CA ILE A 234 -23.07 -16.60 -17.88
C ILE A 234 -24.33 -17.45 -17.67
N GLY A 235 -24.37 -18.62 -18.32
CA GLY A 235 -25.51 -19.55 -18.22
C GLY A 235 -25.31 -20.64 -17.17
N GLU A 236 -24.15 -20.69 -16.53
CA GLU A 236 -23.73 -21.77 -15.65
C GLU A 236 -23.10 -21.28 -14.35
N TYR A 237 -23.12 -22.15 -13.34
CA TYR A 237 -22.36 -21.95 -12.11
C TYR A 237 -20.88 -22.23 -12.36
N ARG A 238 -20.01 -21.35 -11.86
CA ARG A 238 -18.56 -21.57 -11.87
C ARG A 238 -18.01 -21.42 -10.45
N LEU A 239 -17.10 -22.31 -10.09
CA LEU A 239 -16.40 -22.28 -8.81
C LEU A 239 -14.90 -22.21 -9.07
N TYR A 240 -14.26 -21.19 -8.50
CA TYR A 240 -12.81 -21.04 -8.48
C TYR A 240 -12.34 -21.07 -7.04
N LEU A 241 -11.32 -21.88 -6.77
CA LEU A 241 -10.73 -22.02 -5.45
C LEU A 241 -9.27 -21.59 -5.50
N GLY A 242 -8.82 -20.88 -4.48
CA GLY A 242 -7.43 -20.46 -4.33
C GLY A 242 -6.99 -20.57 -2.88
N GLU A 243 -5.72 -20.88 -2.67
CA GLU A 243 -5.08 -20.81 -1.36
C GLU A 243 -3.76 -20.06 -1.48
N TYR A 244 -3.56 -19.03 -0.65
CA TYR A 244 -2.32 -18.26 -0.63
C TYR A 244 -2.12 -17.59 0.73
N LEU A 245 -0.89 -17.63 1.26
CA LEU A 245 -0.52 -17.07 2.58
C LEU A 245 -1.49 -17.52 3.70
N ASN A 246 -1.85 -18.80 3.71
CA ASN A 246 -2.82 -19.41 4.63
C ASN A 246 -4.26 -18.84 4.53
N ASN A 247 -4.55 -18.02 3.52
CA ASN A 247 -5.90 -17.59 3.19
C ASN A 247 -6.49 -18.51 2.13
N ARG A 248 -7.78 -18.85 2.30
CA ARG A 248 -8.55 -19.63 1.33
C ARG A 248 -9.60 -18.73 0.70
N TRP A 249 -9.67 -18.78 -0.62
CA TRP A 249 -10.59 -17.99 -1.44
C TRP A 249 -11.49 -18.93 -2.22
N ALA A 250 -12.78 -18.63 -2.23
CA ALA A 250 -13.75 -19.28 -3.09
C ALA A 250 -14.50 -18.19 -3.84
N ILE A 251 -14.39 -18.19 -5.18
CA ILE A 251 -15.15 -17.30 -6.05
C ILE A 251 -16.23 -18.15 -6.70
N ILE A 252 -17.49 -17.81 -6.39
CA ILE A 252 -18.67 -18.46 -6.95
C ILE A 252 -19.28 -17.49 -7.95
N MET A 253 -19.32 -17.86 -9.22
CA MET A 253 -20.08 -17.12 -10.23
C MET A 253 -21.40 -17.82 -10.48
N MET A 254 -22.50 -17.05 -10.44
CA MET A 254 -23.86 -17.54 -10.63
C MET A 254 -24.45 -16.99 -11.93
N PRO A 255 -25.37 -17.73 -12.59
CA PRO A 255 -26.07 -17.21 -13.76
C PRO A 255 -26.90 -15.96 -13.44
N GLY A 256 -26.86 -14.97 -14.35
CA GLY A 256 -27.69 -13.76 -14.27
C GLY A 256 -26.90 -12.46 -14.46
N PRO A 257 -27.55 -11.31 -14.21
CA PRO A 257 -26.92 -10.00 -14.34
C PRO A 257 -25.82 -9.83 -13.29
N TRP A 258 -24.85 -8.98 -13.61
CA TRP A 258 -23.75 -8.67 -12.70
C TRP A 258 -24.27 -8.24 -11.32
N SER A 259 -23.74 -8.86 -10.29
CA SER A 259 -23.90 -8.52 -8.88
C SER A 259 -22.68 -9.06 -8.14
N TYR A 260 -22.39 -8.52 -6.96
CA TYR A 260 -21.20 -8.89 -6.21
C TYR A 260 -21.52 -9.02 -4.72
N GLU A 261 -21.09 -10.10 -4.11
CA GLU A 261 -21.10 -10.31 -2.66
C GLU A 261 -19.70 -10.77 -2.25
N SER A 262 -19.21 -10.20 -1.15
CA SER A 262 -17.96 -10.59 -0.52
C SER A 262 -18.24 -10.94 0.92
N ILE A 263 -17.66 -12.05 1.39
CA ILE A 263 -17.74 -12.50 2.76
C ILE A 263 -16.33 -12.89 3.19
N GLU A 264 -15.85 -12.31 4.28
CA GLU A 264 -14.55 -12.64 4.87
C GLU A 264 -14.78 -13.18 6.28
N ALA A 265 -14.09 -14.28 6.58
CA ALA A 265 -14.14 -14.93 7.88
C ALA A 265 -12.74 -14.98 8.49
N TRP A 266 -12.60 -14.38 9.67
CA TRP A 266 -11.36 -14.41 10.45
C TRP A 266 -11.48 -15.44 11.56
N PHE A 267 -10.64 -16.47 11.49
CA PHE A 267 -10.57 -17.50 12.50
C PHE A 267 -10.00 -16.96 13.82
N PRO A 268 -10.40 -17.55 14.97
CA PRO A 268 -9.83 -17.21 16.27
C PRO A 268 -8.30 -17.23 16.24
N GLY A 269 -7.69 -16.20 16.82
CA GLY A 269 -6.25 -16.07 16.93
C GLY A 269 -5.60 -15.20 15.85
N ILE A 270 -6.28 -14.83 14.75
CA ILE A 270 -5.66 -13.92 13.74
C ILE A 270 -5.81 -12.45 14.15
N ILE A 271 -7.06 -11.99 14.22
CA ILE A 271 -7.44 -10.59 14.55
C ILE A 271 -8.35 -10.55 15.80
N THR A 272 -9.02 -11.67 16.08
CA THR A 272 -10.11 -11.77 17.04
C THR A 272 -9.96 -13.06 17.86
N ASP A 273 -10.35 -13.02 19.13
CA ASP A 273 -10.36 -14.19 20.01
C ASP A 273 -11.53 -15.16 19.69
N SER A 274 -12.45 -14.77 18.80
CA SER A 274 -13.59 -15.56 18.32
C SER A 274 -13.72 -15.49 16.80
N LEU A 275 -14.42 -16.43 16.16
CA LEU A 275 -14.74 -16.34 14.73
C LEU A 275 -15.47 -15.01 14.45
N ALA A 276 -14.91 -14.18 13.59
CA ALA A 276 -15.56 -12.98 13.08
C ALA A 276 -15.86 -13.16 11.60
N ILE A 277 -17.05 -12.76 11.18
CA ILE A 277 -17.47 -12.81 9.78
C ILE A 277 -18.01 -11.43 9.44
N ALA A 278 -17.57 -10.87 8.31
CA ALA A 278 -18.13 -9.67 7.73
C ALA A 278 -18.53 -9.95 6.29
N GLY A 279 -19.60 -9.31 5.83
CA GLY A 279 -20.11 -9.47 4.49
C GLY A 279 -20.74 -8.18 3.99
N ASP A 280 -20.52 -7.90 2.71
CA ASP A 280 -21.07 -6.76 1.99
C ASP A 280 -21.48 -7.25 0.60
N PHE A 281 -22.50 -6.62 0.02
CA PHE A 281 -22.95 -6.94 -1.34
C PHE A 281 -23.37 -5.69 -2.10
N GLU A 282 -23.40 -5.79 -3.42
CA GLU A 282 -23.98 -4.81 -4.31
C GLU A 282 -24.79 -5.47 -5.45
N PRO A 283 -26.01 -4.99 -5.70
CA PRO A 283 -26.82 -5.45 -6.83
C PRO A 283 -26.31 -4.84 -8.14
N PHE A 284 -26.98 -5.15 -9.26
CA PHE A 284 -26.62 -4.65 -10.59
C PHE A 284 -26.40 -3.12 -10.67
N ARG A 285 -27.18 -2.33 -9.93
CA ARG A 285 -27.06 -0.86 -9.88
C ARG A 285 -25.89 -0.36 -9.03
N GLY A 286 -25.14 -1.26 -8.41
CA GLY A 286 -24.04 -0.96 -7.51
C GLY A 286 -24.50 -0.53 -6.12
N ARG A 287 -23.53 -0.09 -5.32
CA ARG A 287 -23.72 0.46 -3.97
C ARG A 287 -23.43 1.97 -3.90
N HIS A 288 -24.02 2.63 -2.90
CA HIS A 288 -23.79 4.06 -2.63
C HIS A 288 -23.02 4.32 -1.33
N GLU A 289 -23.08 3.39 -0.38
CA GLU A 289 -22.42 3.50 0.93
C GLU A 289 -21.08 2.75 0.94
N TYR A 290 -20.19 3.14 1.86
CA TYR A 290 -18.89 2.50 2.03
C TYR A 290 -19.02 1.06 2.57
N ALA A 291 -18.17 0.14 2.11
CA ALA A 291 -18.15 -1.25 2.56
C ALA A 291 -17.79 -1.39 4.04
N SER A 292 -18.60 -2.11 4.80
CA SER A 292 -18.34 -2.40 6.21
C SER A 292 -17.07 -3.25 6.39
N MET A 293 -16.80 -4.16 5.44
CA MET A 293 -15.57 -4.95 5.35
C MET A 293 -14.33 -4.09 5.08
N GLY A 294 -14.49 -2.86 4.59
CA GLY A 294 -13.39 -1.96 4.27
C GLY A 294 -12.71 -2.28 2.93
N GLY A 295 -11.38 -2.12 2.88
CA GLY A 295 -10.61 -2.16 1.63
C GLY A 295 -10.65 -3.50 0.89
N CYS A 296 -10.73 -4.63 1.60
CA CYS A 296 -10.76 -5.96 0.99
C CYS A 296 -11.96 -6.17 0.05
N TYR A 297 -13.10 -5.55 0.36
CA TYR A 297 -14.28 -5.56 -0.51
C TYR A 297 -13.99 -4.92 -1.87
N TYR A 298 -13.29 -3.79 -1.87
CA TYR A 298 -12.95 -3.08 -3.11
C TYR A 298 -11.84 -3.78 -3.89
N ALA A 299 -10.85 -4.33 -3.19
CA ALA A 299 -9.80 -5.11 -3.82
C ALA A 299 -10.34 -6.38 -4.49
N GLY A 300 -11.32 -7.05 -3.88
CA GLY A 300 -11.97 -8.24 -4.47
C GLY A 300 -12.91 -7.96 -5.65
N ARG A 301 -13.20 -6.69 -5.96
CA ARG A 301 -13.98 -6.28 -7.15
C ARG A 301 -13.11 -6.07 -8.39
N LEU A 302 -11.79 -5.96 -8.22
CA LEU A 302 -10.81 -5.85 -9.30
C LEU A 302 -10.53 -7.20 -9.95
#